data_AF-A0A4U9HVE3-F1
#
_entry.id   AF-A0A4U9HVE3-F1
#
_cell.length_a   1.000
_cell.length_b   1.000
_cell.length_c   1.000
_cell.angle_alpha   90.00
_cell.angle_beta   90.00
_cell.angle_gamma   90.00
#
_symmetry.space_group_name_H-M   'P 1'
#
loop_
_entity.id
_entity.type
_entity.pdbx_description
1 polymer ?
#
loop_
_entity_poly.entity_id
_entity_poly.type
_entity_poly.pdbx_seq_one_letter_code
_entity_poly.pdbx_strand_id
1 'polypeptide(L)'
;MATNTITFTDSSSSSLNKSALLEAMITASSIQGEGLVNITLNINGDVRDLGSVYIPAGTGGLRITVRHAVRNITANVITGTITVTGTGTASKRIAAPTLTITRGTGSFS
;
A
#
# COMPACT_ATOMS: atom_id res chain seq x y z
N MET A 1 -4.26 3.84 -13.89
CA MET A 1 -3.65 3.83 -12.53
C MET A 1 -4.65 3.16 -11.59
N ALA A 2 -4.18 2.42 -10.59
CA ALA A 2 -5.02 1.90 -9.50
C ALA A 2 -4.51 2.47 -8.19
N THR A 3 -5.41 3.00 -7.36
CA THR A 3 -5.06 3.59 -6.06
C THR A 3 -6.05 3.09 -5.01
N ASN A 4 -5.55 2.80 -3.82
CA ASN A 4 -6.38 2.52 -2.66
C ASN A 4 -5.85 3.30 -1.46
N THR A 5 -6.77 3.94 -0.74
CA THR A 5 -6.46 4.73 0.45
C THR A 5 -7.25 4.16 1.61
N ILE A 6 -6.56 3.91 2.73
CA ILE A 6 -7.15 3.45 3.99
C ILE A 6 -6.76 4.46 5.05
N THR A 7 -7.75 4.92 5.82
CA THR A 7 -7.54 5.85 6.93
C THR A 7 -7.96 5.20 8.23
N PHE A 8 -7.10 5.30 9.22
CA PHE A 8 -7.39 5.04 10.62
C PHE A 8 -7.43 6.37 11.37
N THR A 9 -8.45 6.55 12.20
CA THR A 9 -8.54 7.68 13.14
C THR A 9 -8.53 7.12 14.55
N ASP A 10 -7.57 7.56 15.36
CA ASP A 10 -7.51 7.19 16.77
C ASP A 10 -8.64 7.88 17.54
N SER A 11 -9.42 7.10 18.30
CA SER A 11 -10.47 7.66 19.16
C SER A 11 -9.92 8.52 20.30
N SER A 12 -8.65 8.32 20.67
CA SER A 12 -7.94 9.15 21.64
C SER A 12 -7.23 10.31 20.95
N SER A 13 -7.19 11.47 21.60
CA SER A 13 -6.34 12.60 21.23
C SER A 13 -4.88 12.41 21.68
N SER A 14 -4.52 11.22 22.16
CA SER A 14 -3.21 10.93 22.74
C SER A 14 -2.13 10.81 21.68
N SER A 15 -1.00 11.49 21.90
CA SER A 15 0.18 11.49 21.04
C SER A 15 1.09 10.28 21.25
N LEU A 16 0.61 9.22 21.92
CA LEU A 16 1.36 7.98 22.10
C LEU A 16 1.82 7.41 20.76
N ASN A 17 3.05 6.89 20.75
CA ASN A 17 3.68 6.30 19.58
C ASN A 17 2.86 5.11 19.05
N LYS A 18 2.64 5.14 17.75
CA LYS A 18 1.97 4.09 16.98
C LYS A 18 2.94 3.53 15.94
N SER A 19 2.71 2.29 15.56
CA SER A 19 3.31 1.69 14.37
C SER A 19 2.19 1.32 13.39
N ALA A 20 2.47 1.44 12.11
CA ALA A 20 1.54 1.10 11.05
C ALA A 20 2.21 0.16 10.05
N LEU A 21 1.47 -0.85 9.59
CA LEU A 21 1.82 -1.74 8.50
C LEU A 21 0.74 -1.63 7.41
N LEU A 22 1.15 -1.18 6.22
CA LEU A 22 0.31 -1.14 5.03
C LEU A 22 0.70 -2.30 4.12
N GLU A 23 -0.27 -3.14 3.76
CA GLU A 23 -0.04 -4.28 2.88
C GLU A 23 -1.19 -4.55 1.91
N ALA A 24 -0.86 -5.18 0.78
CA ALA A 24 -1.84 -5.65 -0.21
C ALA A 24 -1.23 -6.71 -1.13
N MET A 25 -2.11 -7.34 -1.92
CA MET A 25 -1.72 -8.09 -3.10
C MET A 25 -2.05 -7.27 -4.35
N ILE A 26 -1.04 -7.00 -5.18
CA ILE A 26 -1.23 -6.40 -6.50
C ILE A 26 -1.38 -7.52 -7.52
N THR A 27 -2.38 -7.41 -8.39
CA THR A 27 -2.50 -8.28 -9.57
C THR A 27 -2.35 -7.46 -10.83
N ALA A 28 -1.44 -7.85 -11.71
CA ALA A 28 -1.18 -7.16 -12.97
C ALA A 28 -1.10 -8.13 -14.15
N SER A 29 -1.57 -7.72 -15.32
CA SER A 29 -1.56 -8.55 -16.52
C SER A 29 -1.02 -7.81 -17.73
N SER A 30 -0.51 -8.57 -18.71
CA SER A 30 -0.19 -8.09 -20.06
C SER A 30 -0.73 -9.09 -21.08
N ILE A 31 -1.31 -8.60 -22.19
CA ILE A 31 -1.92 -9.44 -23.24
C ILE A 31 -0.98 -9.58 -24.43
N GLN A 32 -0.56 -8.47 -25.05
CA GLN A 32 0.42 -8.46 -26.13
C GLN A 32 1.55 -7.49 -25.77
N GLY A 33 2.79 -7.97 -25.80
CA GLY A 33 3.97 -7.18 -25.42
C GLY A 33 4.27 -7.17 -23.92
N GLU A 34 5.43 -6.64 -23.57
CA GLU A 34 5.90 -6.56 -22.20
C GLU A 34 5.23 -5.41 -21.45
N GLY A 35 4.99 -5.60 -20.16
CA GLY A 35 4.44 -4.57 -19.28
C GLY A 35 5.36 -4.25 -18.10
N LEU A 36 5.19 -3.06 -17.53
CA LEU A 36 5.82 -2.66 -16.27
C LEU A 36 4.75 -2.13 -15.32
N VAL A 37 4.86 -2.47 -14.04
CA VAL A 37 4.10 -1.83 -12.96
C VAL A 37 5.02 -1.17 -11.97
N ASN A 38 4.72 0.08 -11.58
CA ASN A 38 5.38 0.74 -10.47
C ASN A 38 4.44 0.75 -9.28
N ILE A 39 4.94 0.40 -8.10
CA ILE A 39 4.14 0.27 -6.89
C ILE A 39 4.74 1.14 -5.80
N THR A 40 3.94 2.08 -5.31
CA THR A 40 4.31 2.99 -4.22
C THR A 40 3.36 2.77 -3.05
N LEU A 41 3.93 2.61 -1.85
CA LEU A 41 3.20 2.59 -0.59
C LEU A 41 3.57 3.85 0.18
N ASN A 42 2.58 4.50 0.77
CA ASN A 42 2.77 5.71 1.56
C ASN A 42 2.00 5.57 2.88
N ILE A 43 2.65 5.86 4.01
CA ILE A 43 2.00 6.04 5.31
C ILE A 43 2.34 7.43 5.82
N ASN A 44 1.36 8.34 5.87
CA ASN A 44 1.52 9.71 6.39
C ASN A 44 2.72 10.49 5.82
N GLY A 45 3.06 10.29 4.55
CA GLY A 45 4.18 10.96 3.87
C GLY A 45 5.49 10.17 3.90
N ASP A 46 5.60 9.11 4.69
CA ASP A 46 6.70 8.15 4.57
C ASP A 46 6.42 7.23 3.39
N VAL A 47 7.33 7.20 2.42
CA VAL A 47 7.11 6.57 1.11
C VAL A 47 8.08 5.41 0.92
N ARG A 48 7.53 4.24 0.60
CA ARG A 48 8.26 3.11 0.03
C ARG A 48 7.90 2.94 -1.43
N ASP A 49 8.85 3.23 -2.30
CA ASP A 49 8.78 2.88 -3.72
C ASP A 49 9.43 1.51 -3.94
N LEU A 50 8.72 0.60 -4.61
CA LEU A 50 9.23 -0.72 -4.97
C LEU A 50 9.86 -0.75 -6.36
N GLY A 51 9.85 0.38 -7.08
CA GLY A 51 10.32 0.50 -8.44
C GLY A 51 9.45 -0.27 -9.43
N SER A 52 10.03 -0.53 -10.60
CA SER A 52 9.37 -1.22 -11.71
C SER A 52 9.42 -2.74 -11.54
N VAL A 53 8.25 -3.38 -11.62
CA VAL A 53 8.12 -4.84 -11.75
C VAL A 53 7.73 -5.19 -13.17
N TYR A 54 8.51 -6.07 -13.79
CA TYR A 54 8.27 -6.59 -15.13
C TYR A 54 7.10 -7.57 -15.16
N ILE A 55 6.21 -7.38 -16.14
CA ILE A 55 5.08 -8.24 -16.45
C ILE A 55 5.33 -8.87 -17.84
N PRO A 56 5.65 -10.17 -17.93
CA PRO A 56 5.88 -10.83 -19.20
C PRO A 56 4.67 -10.75 -20.14
N ALA A 57 4.92 -10.74 -21.44
CA ALA A 57 3.87 -10.83 -22.45
C ALA A 57 3.01 -12.08 -22.26
N GLY A 58 1.69 -11.95 -22.47
CA GLY A 58 0.73 -13.05 -22.29
C GLY A 58 0.40 -13.39 -20.83
N THR A 59 0.96 -12.68 -19.85
CA THR A 59 0.66 -12.91 -18.43
C THR A 59 -0.77 -12.48 -18.10
N GLY A 60 -1.67 -13.43 -17.82
CA GLY A 60 -3.06 -13.15 -17.45
C GLY A 60 -3.27 -12.57 -16.04
N GLY A 61 -2.26 -12.65 -15.16
CA GLY A 61 -2.34 -12.10 -13.80
C GLY A 61 -1.16 -12.50 -12.91
N LEU A 62 -0.07 -11.72 -12.96
CA LEU A 62 1.03 -11.78 -12.00
C LEU A 62 0.55 -11.24 -10.65
N ARG A 63 0.90 -11.92 -9.55
CA ARG A 63 0.53 -11.54 -8.18
C ARG A 63 1.77 -11.09 -7.43
N ILE A 64 1.72 -9.91 -6.84
CA ILE A 64 2.85 -9.27 -6.14
C ILE A 64 2.36 -8.86 -4.76
N THR A 65 2.92 -9.42 -3.70
CA THR A 65 2.62 -8.99 -2.32
C THR A 65 3.50 -7.81 -1.94
N VAL A 66 2.90 -6.76 -1.41
CA VAL A 66 3.59 -5.53 -1.05
C VAL A 66 3.32 -5.16 0.39
N ARG A 67 4.34 -4.62 1.07
CA ARG A 67 4.28 -4.22 2.48
C ARG A 67 5.10 -2.96 2.73
N HIS A 68 4.68 -2.13 3.66
CA HIS A 68 5.43 -0.99 4.15
C HIS A 68 5.09 -0.75 5.61
N ALA A 69 6.12 -0.63 6.46
CA ALA A 69 5.95 -0.46 7.89
C ALA A 69 6.64 0.83 8.34
N VAL A 70 5.96 1.59 9.19
CA VAL A 70 6.44 2.85 9.77
C VAL A 70 6.18 2.83 11.27
N ARG A 71 7.16 3.32 12.04
CA ARG A 71 7.11 3.41 13.51
C ARG A 71 7.16 4.86 13.98
N ASN A 72 6.92 5.10 15.26
CA ASN A 72 6.97 6.42 15.90
C ASN A 72 5.99 7.43 15.29
N ILE A 73 4.81 6.95 14.88
CA ILE A 73 3.73 7.82 14.38
C ILE A 73 2.97 8.36 15.59
N THR A 74 2.92 9.68 15.74
CA THR A 74 2.17 10.35 16.83
C THR A 74 0.85 10.96 16.36
N ALA A 75 0.62 11.00 15.05
CA ALA A 75 -0.63 11.51 14.47
C ALA A 75 -1.85 10.73 14.96
N ASN A 76 -2.96 11.43 15.16
CA ASN A 76 -4.26 10.82 15.44
C ASN A 76 -4.81 10.13 14.17
N VAL A 77 -4.68 10.79 13.02
CA VAL A 77 -5.09 10.24 11.73
C VAL A 77 -3.89 9.61 11.04
N ILE A 78 -4.02 8.34 10.66
CA ILE A 78 -3.02 7.59 9.90
C ILE A 78 -3.64 7.19 8.57
N THR A 79 -3.09 7.72 7.48
CA THR A 79 -3.53 7.43 6.11
C THR A 79 -2.46 6.62 5.40
N GLY A 80 -2.84 5.40 5.03
CA GLY A 80 -2.08 4.54 4.12
C GLY A 80 -2.60 4.70 2.69
N THR A 81 -1.71 4.91 1.72
CA THR A 81 -2.05 4.92 0.29
C THR A 81 -1.18 3.93 -0.47
N ILE A 82 -1.82 3.11 -1.30
CA ILE A 82 -1.15 2.22 -2.26
C ILE A 82 -1.47 2.74 -3.65
N THR A 83 -0.44 3.03 -4.44
CA THR A 83 -0.57 3.47 -5.82
C THR A 83 0.14 2.51 -6.74
N VAL A 84 -0.56 2.05 -7.78
CA VAL A 84 -0.02 1.20 -8.83
C VAL A 84 -0.21 1.89 -10.18
N THR A 85 0.90 2.28 -10.78
CA THR A 85 0.92 2.71 -12.17
C THR A 85 1.45 1.58 -13.04
N GLY A 86 1.22 1.65 -14.36
CA GLY A 86 1.85 0.70 -15.24
C GLY A 86 1.64 1.01 -16.70
N THR A 87 2.64 0.66 -17.49
CA THR A 87 2.79 0.87 -18.93
C THR A 87 2.79 -0.49 -19.62
N GLY A 88 2.14 -0.61 -20.78
CA GLY A 88 2.05 -1.90 -21.50
C GLY A 88 1.22 -2.99 -20.79
N THR A 89 0.63 -2.70 -19.62
CA THR A 89 -0.22 -3.64 -18.88
C THR A 89 -1.67 -3.59 -19.35
N ALA A 90 -2.32 -4.74 -19.45
CA ALA A 90 -3.75 -4.85 -19.74
C ALA A 90 -4.64 -4.60 -18.51
N SER A 91 -4.25 -5.09 -17.34
CA SER A 91 -4.99 -4.85 -16.09
C SER A 91 -4.05 -4.64 -14.90
N LYS A 92 -4.56 -3.90 -13.91
CA LYS A 92 -3.91 -3.65 -12.62
C LYS A 92 -5.00 -3.58 -11.55
N ARG A 93 -4.84 -4.32 -10.45
CA ARG A 93 -5.78 -4.32 -9.33
C ARG A 93 -5.05 -4.44 -8.01
N ILE A 94 -5.50 -3.67 -7.03
CA ILE A 94 -5.10 -3.77 -5.63
C ILE A 94 -6.13 -4.66 -4.94
N ALA A 95 -5.69 -5.78 -4.37
CA ALA A 95 -6.53 -6.77 -3.71
C ALA A 95 -6.17 -6.86 -2.23
N ALA A 96 -7.20 -6.98 -1.39
CA ALA A 96 -7.09 -7.09 0.06
C ALA A 96 -6.15 -6.02 0.71
N PRO A 97 -6.31 -4.73 0.38
CA PRO A 97 -5.52 -3.70 1.03
C PRO A 97 -5.86 -3.64 2.52
N THR A 98 -4.84 -3.64 3.36
CA THR A 98 -4.97 -3.69 4.82
C THR A 98 -4.01 -2.67 5.44
N LEU A 99 -4.52 -1.88 6.38
CA LEU A 99 -3.71 -1.01 7.25
C LEU A 99 -3.84 -1.54 8.68
N THR A 100 -2.77 -2.13 9.21
CA THR A 100 -2.71 -2.61 10.59
C THR A 100 -2.04 -1.56 11.45
N ILE A 101 -2.71 -1.16 12.53
CA ILE A 101 -2.19 -0.20 13.50
C ILE A 101 -1.88 -0.93 14.80
N THR A 102 -0.67 -0.74 15.32
CA THR A 102 -0.27 -1.18 16.66
C THR A 102 -0.03 0.05 17.52
N ARG A 103 -0.68 0.10 18.69
CA ARG A 103 -0.61 1.21 19.64
C ARG A 103 -0.36 0.71 21.06
N GLY A 104 0.34 1.51 21.86
CA GLY A 104 0.59 1.21 23.28
C GLY A 104 -0.68 1.24 24.14
N THR A 105 -0.60 0.67 25.35
CA THR A 105 -1.66 0.73 26.36
C THR A 105 -1.92 2.18 26.82
N GLY A 106 -3.19 2.54 27.05
CA GLY A 106 -3.61 3.92 27.42
C GLY A 106 -4.25 4.76 26.30
N SER A 107 -4.50 4.17 25.13
CA SER A 107 -5.06 4.84 23.93
C SER A 107 -6.57 4.63 23.74
N PHE A 108 -7.24 3.91 24.66
CA PHE A 108 -8.71 3.85 24.71
C PHE A 108 -9.15 4.82 25.82
N SER A 109 -9.79 5.91 25.44
CA SER A 109 -10.57 6.77 26.34
C SER A 109 -12.04 6.45 26.19
#